data_AF-A0A661FP79-F1
#
_entry.id   AF-A0A661FP79-F1
#
_cell.length_a   1.000
_cell.length_b   1.000
_cell.length_c   1.000
_cell.angle_alpha   90.00
_cell.angle_beta   90.00
_cell.angle_gamma   90.00
#
_symmetry.space_group_name_H-M   'P 1'
#
loop_
_entity.id
_entity.type
_entity.pdbx_description
1 polymer ?
#
loop_
_entity_poly.entity_id
_entity_poly.type
_entity_poly.pdbx_seq_one_letter_code
_entity_poly.pdbx_strand_id
1 'polypeptide(L)' 'QAFAVFLPVRSVGVMGDGRKYDYVIALRAVETIDFMTARWARMPYEFLEHVSLRIINEIDGKSRVSYDISGKTPATIEWE' A
#
# COMPACT_ATOMS: atom_id res chain seq x y z
N GLN A 1 6.18 12.48 2.07
CA GLN A 1 5.12 11.95 2.97
C GLN A 1 5.02 10.44 2.79
N ALA A 2 4.69 9.67 3.82
CA ALA A 2 4.46 8.23 3.73
C ALA A 2 3.32 7.80 4.69
N PHE A 3 2.37 7.01 4.20
CA PHE A 3 1.20 6.53 4.94
C PHE A 3 0.57 5.29 4.29
N ALA A 4 -0.44 4.72 4.96
CA ALA A 4 -1.21 3.58 4.48
C ALA A 4 -2.69 3.99 4.30
N VAL A 5 -3.30 3.52 3.21
CA VAL A 5 -4.71 3.74 2.86
C VAL A 5 -5.45 2.43 2.97
N PHE A 6 -6.55 2.44 3.73
CA PHE A 6 -7.47 1.29 3.78
C PHE A 6 -8.35 1.27 2.54
N LEU A 7 -8.29 0.20 1.76
CA LEU A 7 -9.17 0.01 0.63
C LEU A 7 -10.32 -0.93 1.04
N PRO A 8 -11.59 -0.48 0.98
CA PRO A 8 -12.75 -1.30 1.34
C PRO A 8 -13.08 -2.35 0.27
N VAL A 9 -12.06 -2.94 -0.37
CA VAL A 9 -12.15 -4.02 -1.34
C VAL A 9 -11.59 -5.30 -0.72
N ARG A 10 -12.22 -6.44 -1.02
CA ARG A 10 -11.77 -7.74 -0.53
C ARG A 10 -10.87 -8.43 -1.56
N SER A 11 -9.84 -9.10 -1.08
CA SER A 11 -8.95 -9.92 -1.88
C SER A 11 -8.78 -11.31 -1.28
N VAL A 12 -8.65 -12.31 -2.15
CA VAL A 12 -8.37 -13.68 -1.74
C VAL A 12 -6.92 -13.78 -1.28
N GLY A 13 -6.73 -14.23 -0.05
CA GLY A 13 -5.47 -14.70 0.51
C GLY A 13 -5.56 -16.20 0.83
N VAL A 14 -4.41 -16.83 1.01
CA VAL A 14 -4.30 -18.20 1.50
C VAL A 14 -3.71 -18.14 2.90
N MET A 15 -4.40 -18.72 3.87
CA MET A 15 -3.89 -18.89 5.23
C MET A 15 -4.14 -20.33 5.68
N GLY A 16 -3.06 -21.06 5.98
CA GLY A 16 -3.11 -22.50 6.17
C GLY A 16 -3.67 -23.20 4.93
N ASP A 17 -4.64 -24.09 5.14
CA ASP A 17 -5.29 -24.86 4.06
C ASP A 17 -6.53 -24.16 3.48
N GLY A 18 -6.86 -22.96 3.96
CA GLY A 18 -8.09 -22.23 3.62
C GLY A 18 -7.86 -20.97 2.79
N ARG A 19 -8.87 -20.59 2.00
CA ARG A 19 -8.97 -19.26 1.38
C ARG A 19 -9.64 -18.31 2.35
N LYS A 20 -9.08 -17.11 2.52
CA LYS A 20 -9.69 -16.02 3.28
C LYS A 20 -9.91 -14.80 2.39
N TYR A 21 -11.04 -14.13 2.60
CA TYR A 21 -11.42 -12.91 1.87
C TYR A 21 -11.30 -11.72 2.81
N ASP A 22 -10.12 -11.11 2.80
CA ASP A 22 -9.74 -10.02 3.70
C ASP A 22 -9.47 -8.74 2.91
N TYR A 23 -9.24 -7.64 3.63
CA TYR A 23 -9.12 -6.32 3.03
C TYR A 23 -7.73 -6.03 2.45
N VAL A 24 -7.67 -5.01 1.61
CA VAL A 24 -6.44 -4.53 0.97
C VAL A 24 -5.96 -3.24 1.64
N ILE A 25 -4.65 -3.11 1.82
CA ILE A 25 -3.98 -1.86 2.20
C ILE A 25 -3.15 -1.36 1.02
N ALA A 26 -3.27 -0.07 0.70
CA ALA A 26 -2.34 0.59 -0.23
C ALA A 26 -1.32 1.41 0.55
N LEU A 27 -0.05 1.19 0.28
CA LEU A 27 1.04 2.01 0.76
C LEU A 27 1.21 3.20 -0.18
N ARG A 28 1.31 4.40 0.40
CA ARG A 28 1.55 5.65 -0.34
C ARG A 28 2.79 6.32 0.22
N ALA A 29 3.81 6.51 -0.61
CA ALA A 29 4.96 7.32 -0.24
C ALA A 29 5.38 8.20 -1.42
N VAL A 30 5.63 9.47 -1.13
CA VAL A 30 5.94 10.49 -2.13
C VAL A 30 7.07 11.40 -1.67
N GLU A 31 7.88 11.81 -2.64
CA GLU A 31 8.85 12.89 -2.55
C GLU A 31 8.24 14.13 -3.22
N THR A 32 7.88 15.11 -2.40
CA THR A 32 7.34 16.39 -2.89
C THR A 32 8.45 17.16 -3.57
N ILE A 33 8.21 17.61 -4.81
CA ILE A 33 9.13 18.47 -5.54
C ILE A 33 8.75 19.93 -5.29
N ASP A 34 7.46 20.23 -5.42
CA ASP A 34 6.88 21.55 -5.16
C ASP A 34 5.42 21.41 -4.71
N PHE A 35 4.72 22.54 -4.54
CA PHE A 35 3.32 22.54 -4.09
C PHE A 35 2.36 21.80 -5.02
N MET A 36 2.69 21.69 -6.31
CA MET A 36 1.85 21.12 -7.36
C MET A 36 2.33 19.75 -7.84
N THR A 37 3.57 19.34 -7.54
CA THR A 37 4.16 18.11 -8.04
C THR A 37 4.85 17.26 -6.99
N ALA A 38 4.72 15.94 -7.12
CA ALA A 38 5.37 14.94 -6.28
C ALA A 38 5.60 13.66 -7.07
N ARG A 39 6.73 12.99 -6.81
CA ARG A 39 7.01 11.66 -7.36
C ARG A 39 6.68 10.62 -6.30
N TRP A 40 6.16 9.48 -6.72
CA TRP A 40 6.12 8.32 -5.83
C TRP A 40 7.57 7.92 -5.48
N ALA A 41 7.79 7.54 -4.22
CA ALA A 41 9.13 7.26 -3.72
C ALA A 41 9.63 5.90 -4.25
N ARG A 42 10.84 5.83 -4.78
CA ARG A 42 11.43 4.57 -5.24
C ARG A 42 12.02 3.77 -4.09
N MET A 43 11.13 3.15 -3.31
CA MET A 43 11.53 2.34 -2.15
C MET A 43 12.29 1.08 -2.57
N PRO A 44 13.34 0.67 -1.83
CA PRO A 44 13.99 -0.63 -2.04
C PRO A 44 12.99 -1.77 -1.94
N TYR A 45 13.10 -2.75 -2.84
CA TYR A 45 12.13 -3.86 -2.88
C TYR A 45 12.17 -4.72 -1.61
N GLU A 46 13.35 -4.92 -1.00
CA GLU A 46 13.49 -5.62 0.29
C GLU A 46 12.73 -4.91 1.42
N PHE A 47 12.71 -3.57 1.40
CA PHE A 47 11.93 -2.80 2.37
C PHE A 47 10.43 -2.97 2.13
N LEU A 48 9.98 -2.93 0.88
CA LEU A 48 8.57 -3.15 0.54
C LEU A 48 8.11 -4.56 0.91
N GLU A 49 8.95 -5.58 0.69
CA GLU A 49 8.70 -6.95 1.12
C GLU A 49 8.57 -7.04 2.64
N HIS A 50 9.53 -6.46 3.38
CA HIS A 50 9.48 -6.43 4.83
C HIS A 50 8.20 -5.81 5.37
N VAL A 51 7.80 -4.63 4.86
CA VAL A 51 6.57 -3.96 5.28
C VAL A 51 5.33 -4.78 4.92
N SER A 52 5.28 -5.35 3.71
CA SER A 52 4.17 -6.20 3.25
C SER A 52 3.98 -7.42 4.16
N LEU A 53 5.07 -8.13 4.48
CA LEU A 53 5.03 -9.29 5.38
C LEU A 53 4.53 -8.93 6.77
N ARG A 54 5.00 -7.81 7.33
CA ARG A 54 4.54 -7.35 8.65
C ARG A 54 3.06 -7.01 8.64
N ILE A 55 2.57 -6.28 7.64
CA ILE A 55 1.13 -5.93 7.55
C ILE A 55 0.27 -7.19 7.45
N ILE A 56 0.65 -8.16 6.59
CA ILE A 56 -0.15 -9.37 6.38
C ILE A 56 -0.14 -10.27 7.62
N ASN A 57 0.99 -10.39 8.31
CA ASN A 57 1.14 -11.34 9.42
C ASN A 57 0.77 -10.75 10.80
N GLU A 58 0.91 -9.44 11.01
CA GLU A 58 0.69 -8.79 12.30
C GLU A 58 -0.70 -8.13 12.40
N ILE A 59 -1.39 -7.89 11.27
CA ILE A 59 -2.68 -7.20 11.25
C ILE A 59 -3.77 -8.14 10.71
N ASP A 60 -4.63 -8.59 11.62
CA ASP A 60 -5.77 -9.42 11.27
C ASP A 60 -6.72 -8.73 10.26
N GLY A 61 -7.25 -9.55 9.35
CA GLY A 61 -8.24 -9.09 8.38
C GLY A 61 -7.65 -8.37 7.16
N LYS A 62 -6.35 -8.53 6.89
CA LYS A 62 -5.67 -8.07 5.67
C LYS A 62 -5.12 -9.25 4.87
N SER A 63 -5.30 -9.24 3.55
CA SER A 63 -4.79 -10.29 2.65
C SER A 63 -3.84 -9.77 1.59
N ARG A 64 -3.74 -8.46 1.41
CA ARG A 64 -2.94 -7.88 0.33
C ARG A 64 -2.46 -6.49 0.67
N VAL A 65 -1.24 -6.21 0.26
CA VAL A 65 -0.63 -4.88 0.25
C VAL A 65 -0.32 -4.50 -1.19
N SER A 66 -0.65 -3.27 -1.58
CA SER A 66 -0.23 -2.65 -2.84
C SER A 66 0.62 -1.41 -2.55
N TYR A 67 1.36 -0.94 -3.56
CA TYR A 67 2.12 0.32 -3.47
C TYR A 67 1.69 1.26 -4.59
N ASP A 68 1.33 2.49 -4.25
CA ASP A 68 0.89 3.49 -5.21
C ASP A 68 2.08 4.15 -5.92
N ILE A 69 2.23 3.79 -7.20
CA ILE A 69 3.27 4.28 -8.11
C ILE A 69 2.80 5.47 -8.98
N SER A 70 1.68 6.12 -8.63
CA SER A 70 1.15 7.28 -9.35
C SER A 70 1.77 8.58 -8.85
N GLY A 71 2.39 9.39 -9.71
CA GLY A 71 2.87 10.73 -9.32
C GLY A 71 1.74 11.77 -9.20
N LYS A 72 2.05 12.88 -8.52
CA LYS A 72 1.30 14.14 -8.63
C LYS A 72 2.03 15.02 -9.66
N THR A 73 1.49 15.33 -10.84
CA THR A 73 0.23 14.93 -11.49
C THR A 73 0.35 13.60 -12.24
N PRO A 74 -0.76 12.87 -12.56
CA PRO A 74 -2.17 13.28 -12.53
C PRO A 74 -2.89 13.00 -11.21
N ALA A 75 -2.32 12.21 -10.30
CA ALA A 75 -2.96 11.87 -9.03
C ALA A 75 -2.78 12.97 -7.98
N THR A 76 -3.51 12.84 -6.88
CA THR A 76 -3.26 13.57 -5.62
C THR A 76 -2.29 12.80 -4.73
N ILE A 77 -1.83 13.42 -3.65
CA ILE A 77 -1.05 12.71 -2.62
C ILE A 77 -2.00 11.82 -1.81
N GLU A 78 -3.08 12.41 -1.29
CA GLU A 78 -4.15 11.73 -0.54
C GLU A 78 -5.09 10.94 -1.45
N TRP A 79 -5.82 10.00 -0.84
CA TRP A 79 -6.80 9.10 -1.47
C TRP A 79 -8.24 9.37 -0.97
N GLU A 80 -8.58 10.65 -0.80
CA GLU A 80 -9.90 11.14 -0.35
C GLU A 80 -10.48 12.16 -1.34
#